data_AF-A0AA43D5Z5-F1
#
_entry.id   AF-A0AA43D5Z5-F1
#
_cell.length_a   1.000
_cell.length_b   1.000
_cell.length_c   1.000
_cell.angle_alpha   90.00
_cell.angle_beta   90.00
_cell.angle_gamma   90.00
#
_symmetry.space_group_name_H-M   'P 1'
#
loop_
_entity.id
_entity.type
_entity.pdbx_description
1 polymer ?
#
loop_
_entity_poly.entity_id
_entity_poly.type
_entity_poly.pdbx_seq_one_letter_code
_entity_poly.pdbx_strand_id
1 'polypeptide(L)' 'MLLFSIISYLVVTVLVGVWASKRVKTAGDFMLAGRGLPLLLSSAALFATWFGSETVFGASS' A
#
# COMPACT_ATOMS: atom_id res chain seq x y z
N MET A 1 17.04 -17.48 2.85
CA MET A 1 15.92 -17.17 3.78
C MET A 1 15.37 -15.76 3.53
N LEU A 2 16.19 -14.69 3.57
CA LEU A 2 15.77 -13.33 3.22
C LEU A 2 15.16 -13.19 1.81
N LEU A 3 15.82 -13.79 0.81
CA LEU A 3 15.38 -13.73 -0.59
C LEU A 3 13.98 -14.32 -0.77
N PHE A 4 13.66 -15.39 -0.04
CA PHE A 4 12.33 -15.99 -0.02
C PHE A 4 11.29 -15.04 0.60
N SER A 5 11.60 -14.39 1.73
CA SER A 5 10.71 -13.38 2.33
C SER A 5 10.45 -12.18 1.42
N ILE A 6 11.48 -11.69 0.73
CA ILE A 6 11.33 -10.56 -0.22
C ILE A 6 10.44 -10.96 -1.39
N ILE A 7 10.70 -12.12 -2.01
CA ILE A 7 9.90 -12.62 -3.12
C ILE A 7 8.44 -12.83 -2.67
N SER A 8 8.23 -13.44 -1.51
CA SER A 8 6.89 -13.66 -0.96
C SER A 8 6.15 -12.34 -0.72
N TYR A 9 6.81 -11.34 -0.12
CA TYR A 9 6.25 -10.01 0.10
C TYR A 9 5.84 -9.33 -1.22
N LEU A 10 6.71 -9.38 -2.24
CA LEU A 10 6.42 -8.81 -3.55
C LEU A 10 5.23 -9.51 -4.22
N VAL A 11 5.19 -10.85 -4.17
CA VAL A 11 4.09 -11.64 -4.72
C VAL A 11 2.77 -11.26 -4.06
N VAL A 12 2.72 -11.19 -2.73
CA VAL A 12 1.52 -10.78 -2.00
C VAL A 12 1.10 -9.36 -2.39
N THR A 13 2.04 -8.43 -2.46
CA THR A 13 1.76 -7.03 -2.83
C THR A 13 1.16 -6.92 -4.24
N VAL A 14 1.72 -7.65 -5.21
CA VAL A 14 1.21 -7.69 -6.60
C VAL A 14 -0.18 -8.33 -6.65
N LEU A 15 -0.41 -9.43 -5.93
CA LEU A 15 -1.72 -10.09 -5.88
C LEU A 15 -2.81 -9.16 -5.33
N VAL A 16 -2.51 -8.41 -4.27
CA VAL A 16 -3.42 -7.40 -3.71
C VAL A 16 -3.71 -6.31 -4.75
N GLY A 17 -2.69 -5.82 -5.46
CA GLY A 17 -2.84 -4.83 -6.52
C GLY A 17 -3.72 -5.31 -7.68
N VAL A 18 -3.52 -6.54 -8.16
CA VAL A 18 -4.33 -7.13 -9.24
C VAL A 18 -5.79 -7.32 -8.80
N TRP A 19 -6.00 -7.77 -7.56
CA TRP A 19 -7.35 -7.92 -7.01
C TRP A 19 -8.06 -6.57 -6.85
N ALA A 20 -7.36 -5.56 -6.34
CA ALA A 20 -7.88 -4.20 -6.21
C ALA A 20 -8.17 -3.58 -7.60
N SER A 21 -7.31 -3.81 -8.58
CA SER A 21 -7.49 -3.28 -9.93
C SER A 21 -8.74 -3.86 -10.63
N LYS A 22 -9.17 -5.08 -10.29
CA LYS A 22 -10.45 -5.64 -10.75
C LYS A 22 -11.68 -4.94 -10.16
N ARG A 23 -11.54 -4.24 -9.04
CA ARG A 23 -12.62 -3.49 -8.39
C ARG A 23 -12.76 -2.06 -8.92
N VAL A 24 -11.74 -1.52 -9.57
CA VAL A 24 -11.75 -0.17 -10.16
C VAL A 24 -12.38 -0.21 -11.54
N LYS A 25 -13.51 0.50 -11.73
CA LYS A 25 -14.23 0.53 -13.01
C LYS A 25 -14.26 1.91 -13.68
N THR A 26 -13.96 2.98 -12.94
CA THR A 26 -14.05 4.36 -13.42
C THR A 26 -12.91 5.20 -12.87
N ALA A 27 -12.50 6.25 -13.59
CA ALA A 27 -11.45 7.17 -13.14
C ALA A 27 -11.74 7.79 -11.76
N GLY A 28 -13.01 8.05 -11.43
CA GLY A 28 -13.42 8.49 -10.10
C GLY A 28 -13.18 7.46 -9.00
N ASP A 29 -13.33 6.16 -9.29
CA ASP A 29 -12.99 5.08 -8.37
C ASP A 29 -11.47 4.85 -8.27
N PHE A 30 -10.71 5.22 -9.30
CA PHE A 30 -9.25 5.18 -9.22
C PHE A 30 -8.70 6.34 -8.37
N MET A 31 -9.23 7.55 -8.57
CA MET A 31 -8.73 8.76 -7.90
C MET A 31 -9.29 8.97 -6.49
N LEU A 32 -10.56 8.65 -6.24
CA LEU A 32 -11.22 8.86 -4.94
C LEU A 32 -11.62 7.54 -4.27
N ALA A 33 -11.34 6.38 -4.88
CA ALA A 33 -11.71 5.06 -4.36
C ALA A 33 -13.15 5.02 -3.83
N GLY A 34 -14.06 5.52 -4.67
CA GLY A 34 -15.51 5.51 -4.44
C GLY A 34 -16.01 6.50 -3.39
N ARG A 35 -15.20 7.47 -2.95
CA ARG A 35 -15.55 8.50 -1.94
C ARG A 35 -15.92 7.95 -0.55
N GLY A 36 -15.64 6.67 -0.28
CA GLY A 36 -16.08 5.97 0.93
C GLY A 36 -14.94 5.36 1.76
N LEU A 37 -13.70 5.78 1.55
CA LEU A 37 -12.59 5.26 2.35
C LEU A 37 -12.72 5.71 3.82
N PRO A 38 -12.69 4.77 4.78
CA PRO A 38 -12.68 5.12 6.19
C PRO A 38 -11.40 5.90 6.52
N LEU A 39 -11.53 6.91 7.38
CA LEU A 39 -10.43 7.81 7.79
C LEU A 39 -9.19 7.03 8.23
N LEU A 40 -9.38 5.91 8.93
CA LEU A 40 -8.29 5.06 9.40
C LEU A 40 -7.40 4.55 8.25
N LEU A 41 -8.01 4.13 7.14
CA LEU A 41 -7.29 3.59 5.99
C LEU A 41 -6.57 4.70 5.22
N SER A 42 -7.17 5.90 5.17
CA SER A 42 -6.53 7.09 4.62
C SER A 42 -5.33 7.53 5.46
N SER A 43 -5.47 7.60 6.79
CA SER A 43 -4.36 7.91 7.69
C SER A 43 -3.24 6.88 7.57
N ALA A 44 -3.55 5.58 7.52
CA ALA A 44 -2.56 4.52 7.32
C ALA A 44 -1.80 4.67 5.99
N ALA A 45 -2.50 5.01 4.89
CA ALA A 45 -1.86 5.25 3.59
C ALA A 45 -0.97 6.51 3.59
N LEU A 46 -1.40 7.57 4.28
CA LEU A 46 -0.60 8.78 4.47
C LEU A 46 0.66 8.48 5.30
N PHE A 47 0.51 7.75 6.40
CA PHE A 47 1.65 7.29 7.19
C PHE A 47 2.61 6.41 6.39
N ALA A 48 2.10 5.46 5.61
CA ALA A 48 2.92 4.60 4.76
C ALA A 48 3.69 5.39 3.69
N THR A 49 3.11 6.47 3.16
CA THR A 49 3.80 7.36 2.19
C THR A 49 4.86 8.21 2.87
N TRP A 50 4.62 8.64 4.11
CA TRP A 50 5.53 9.51 4.85
C TRP A 50 6.74 8.75 5.43
N PHE A 51 6.50 7.56 5.98
CA PHE A 51 7.54 6.74 6.59
C PHE A 51 8.28 5.92 5.52
N GLY A 52 9.23 6.58 4.86
CA GLY A 52 10.15 5.97 3.92
C GLY A 52 11.25 5.15 4.60
N SER A 53 11.98 4.41 3.78
CA SER A 53 13.15 3.61 4.19
C SER A 53 14.10 4.41 5.10
N GLU A 54 14.40 5.65 4.71
CA GLU A 54 15.27 6.56 5.44
C GLU A 54 14.84 6.84 6.90
N THR A 55 13.55 7.01 7.15
CA THR A 55 13.03 7.32 8.49
C THR A 55 13.04 6.08 9.38
N VAL A 56 12.80 4.90 8.79
CA VAL A 56 12.84 3.63 9.51
C VAL A 56 14.26 3.25 9.92
N PHE A 57 15.24 3.45 9.04
CA PHE A 57 16.65 3.20 9.37
C PHE A 57 17.22 4.24 10.34
N GLY A 58 16.80 5.51 10.26
CA GLY A 58 17.27 6.59 11.12
C GLY A 58 16.69 6.61 12.54
N ALA A 59 15.49 6.09 12.76
CA ALA A 59 14.86 6.04 14.09
C ALA A 59 15.48 5.00 15.05
N SER A 60 16.38 4.15 14.56
CA SER A 60 17.01 3.08 15.34
C SER A 60 18.42 3.42 15.84
N SER A 61 18.82 4.70 15.85
CA SER A 61 20.08 5.19 16.44
C SER A 61 19.83 6.23 17.53
#